data_AF-A0AAU7VGH3-F1
#
_entry.id   AF-A0AAU7VGH3-F1
#
_cell.length_a   1.000
_cell.length_b   1.000
_cell.length_c   1.000
_cell.angle_alpha   90.00
_cell.angle_beta   90.00
_cell.angle_gamma   90.00
#
_symmetry.space_group_name_H-M   'P 1'
#
loop_
_entity.id
_entity.type
_entity.pdbx_description
1 polymer ?
#
loop_
_entity_poly.entity_id
_entity_poly.type
_entity_poly.pdbx_seq_one_letter_code
_entity_poly.pdbx_strand_id
1 'polypeptide(L)'
;MYKIRYVFFTFSTNIVKKNLLHNMALIVIFCVLLYLTVATTNAIICPTLKSAAQFTVIAASSVSNTGSTVINGNLAISPSISLTGFNPPDVIHGVTKLGNGIALQAQKDVTSAYNYLKSVPLTAQMTGVDLAGKTLGPGVYKFDSTAGIDKSAGILTLNGAGTYIFQIGSALKTSANSEIRMINGAKAG
;
A
#
# COMPACT_ATOMS: atom_id res chain seq x y z
N MET A 1 57.69 -28.38 -25.95
CA MET A 1 57.38 -29.80 -25.72
C MET A 1 56.10 -29.89 -24.90
N TYR A 2 54.96 -30.20 -25.53
CA TYR A 2 53.77 -30.70 -24.82
C TYR A 2 53.06 -31.70 -25.75
N LYS A 3 52.96 -32.95 -25.31
CA LYS A 3 52.39 -34.08 -26.05
C LYS A 3 51.03 -34.39 -25.43
N ILE A 4 49.95 -34.07 -26.14
CA ILE A 4 48.58 -34.36 -25.71
C ILE A 4 48.22 -35.76 -26.22
N ARG A 5 47.85 -36.67 -25.31
CA ARG A 5 47.30 -38.00 -25.63
C ARG A 5 45.79 -37.97 -25.38
N TYR A 6 44.99 -38.34 -26.37
CA TYR A 6 43.56 -38.57 -26.20
C TYR A 6 43.30 -40.06 -25.95
N VAL A 7 42.52 -40.38 -24.91
CA VAL A 7 42.05 -41.73 -24.60
C VAL A 7 40.56 -41.79 -24.94
N PHE A 8 40.16 -42.67 -25.85
CA PHE A 8 38.76 -42.93 -26.19
C PHE A 8 38.23 -44.06 -25.29
N PHE A 9 37.14 -43.79 -24.56
CA PHE A 9 36.34 -44.83 -23.90
C PHE A 9 34.97 -44.91 -24.59
N THR A 10 34.64 -46.07 -25.14
CA THR A 10 33.32 -46.35 -25.71
C THR A 10 32.48 -47.10 -24.68
N PHE A 11 31.38 -46.51 -24.20
CA PHE A 11 30.45 -47.16 -23.28
C PHE A 11 29.30 -47.84 -24.05
N SER A 12 29.03 -49.11 -23.73
CA SER A 12 27.93 -49.92 -24.28
C SER A 12 26.57 -49.47 -23.73
N THR A 13 25.60 -49.20 -24.62
CA THR A 13 24.40 -48.40 -24.33
C THR A 13 23.15 -49.18 -23.86
N ASN A 14 23.24 -50.46 -23.50
CA ASN A 14 22.04 -51.27 -23.29
C ASN A 14 21.55 -51.42 -21.83
N ILE A 15 22.38 -51.18 -20.82
CA ILE A 15 21.97 -51.33 -19.40
C ILE A 15 21.41 -50.02 -18.81
N VAL A 16 21.79 -48.86 -19.36
CA VAL A 16 21.43 -47.55 -18.81
C VAL A 16 19.98 -47.14 -19.13
N LYS A 17 19.40 -47.57 -20.26
CA LYS A 17 18.10 -47.05 -20.75
C LYS A 17 16.92 -47.26 -19.79
N LYS A 18 16.84 -48.40 -19.08
CA LYS A 18 15.71 -48.70 -18.17
C LYS A 18 15.73 -47.84 -16.89
N ASN A 19 16.91 -47.57 -16.35
CA ASN A 19 17.09 -46.74 -15.15
C ASN A 19 17.11 -45.24 -15.50
N LEU A 20 17.46 -44.89 -16.74
CA LEU A 20 17.39 -43.54 -17.26
C LEU A 20 15.95 -43.07 -17.46
N LEU A 21 15.06 -43.94 -17.97
CA LEU A 21 13.64 -43.60 -18.17
C LEU A 21 12.89 -43.28 -16.85
N HIS A 22 13.15 -44.03 -15.77
CA HIS A 22 12.57 -43.75 -14.45
C HIS A 22 13.13 -42.47 -13.81
N ASN A 23 14.45 -42.23 -13.93
CA ASN A 23 15.07 -41.03 -13.37
C ASN A 23 14.72 -39.76 -14.17
N MET A 24 14.51 -39.85 -15.49
CA MET A 24 14.03 -38.73 -16.29
C MET A 24 12.57 -38.37 -15.96
N ALA A 25 11.71 -39.35 -15.69
CA ALA A 25 10.34 -39.08 -15.25
C ALA A 25 10.31 -38.35 -13.90
N LEU A 26 11.16 -38.73 -12.94
CA LEU A 26 11.26 -38.07 -11.63
C LEU A 26 11.76 -36.61 -11.73
N ILE A 27 12.76 -36.36 -12.58
CA ILE A 27 13.36 -35.03 -12.79
C ILE A 27 12.39 -34.08 -13.52
N VAL A 28 11.62 -34.58 -14.48
CA VAL A 28 10.59 -33.81 -15.18
C VAL A 28 9.45 -33.44 -14.24
N ILE A 29 9.01 -34.35 -13.38
CA ILE A 29 8.00 -34.06 -12.33
C ILE A 29 8.52 -32.99 -11.35
N PHE A 30 9.78 -33.08 -10.91
CA PHE A 30 10.38 -32.07 -10.03
C PHE A 30 10.52 -30.70 -10.70
N CYS A 31 10.87 -30.63 -11.99
CA CYS A 31 10.92 -29.37 -12.75
C CYS A 31 9.53 -28.77 -12.99
N VAL A 32 8.50 -29.59 -13.25
CA VAL A 32 7.12 -29.13 -13.42
C VAL A 32 6.53 -28.63 -12.09
N LEU A 33 6.90 -29.26 -10.95
CA LEU A 33 6.56 -28.73 -9.61
C LEU A 33 7.33 -27.45 -9.26
N LEU A 34 8.58 -27.29 -9.72
CA LEU A 34 9.37 -26.07 -9.50
C LEU A 34 8.93 -24.89 -10.38
N TYR A 35 8.28 -25.15 -11.51
CA TYR A 35 7.71 -24.13 -12.40
C TYR A 35 6.31 -23.64 -11.97
N LEU A 36 5.68 -24.29 -10.99
CA LEU A 36 4.32 -23.95 -10.53
C LEU A 36 4.30 -23.10 -9.24
N THR A 37 5.32 -22.28 -9.03
CA THR A 37 5.25 -21.15 -8.09
C THR A 37 5.18 -19.84 -8.87
N VAL A 38 4.12 -19.69 -9.67
CA VAL A 38 3.73 -18.36 -10.13
C VAL A 38 3.35 -17.58 -8.88
N ALA A 39 4.24 -16.72 -8.40
CA ALA A 39 3.89 -15.70 -7.43
C ALA A 39 2.77 -14.87 -8.06
N THR A 40 1.52 -15.13 -7.68
CA THR A 40 0.39 -14.30 -8.09
C THR A 40 0.61 -12.95 -7.43
N THR A 41 1.15 -11.98 -8.17
CA THR A 41 1.12 -10.58 -7.76
C THR A 41 -0.33 -10.14 -7.88
N ASN A 42 -1.11 -10.33 -6.82
CA ASN A 42 -2.43 -9.71 -6.72
C ASN A 42 -2.20 -8.21 -6.72
N ALA A 43 -2.43 -7.55 -7.85
CA ALA A 43 -2.43 -6.10 -7.90
C ALA A 43 -3.51 -5.61 -6.93
N ILE A 44 -3.09 -4.85 -5.91
CA ILE A 44 -4.02 -4.26 -4.96
C ILE A 44 -4.79 -3.16 -5.70
N ILE A 45 -6.09 -3.39 -5.89
CA ILE A 45 -6.99 -2.40 -6.49
C ILE A 45 -7.40 -1.41 -5.40
N CYS A 46 -7.03 -0.15 -5.53
CA CYS A 46 -7.58 0.90 -4.67
C CYS A 46 -9.08 1.05 -4.93
N PRO A 47 -9.94 1.17 -3.91
CA PRO A 47 -11.35 1.44 -4.13
C PRO A 47 -11.52 2.82 -4.76
N THR A 48 -12.50 2.95 -5.65
CA THR A 48 -12.93 4.26 -6.12
C THR A 48 -13.55 5.05 -4.96
N LEU A 49 -13.11 6.30 -4.80
CA LEU A 49 -13.67 7.22 -3.81
C LEU A 49 -15.03 7.81 -4.25
N LYS A 50 -15.47 7.54 -5.49
CA LYS A 50 -16.76 8.01 -6.03
C LYS A 50 -16.98 9.50 -5.74
N SER A 51 -18.10 9.88 -5.13
CA SER A 51 -18.42 11.29 -4.84
C SER A 51 -17.49 11.91 -3.80
N ALA A 52 -16.74 11.12 -3.03
CA ALA A 52 -15.75 11.64 -2.09
C ALA A 52 -14.51 12.19 -2.80
N ALA A 53 -14.20 11.72 -4.01
CA ALA A 53 -13.01 12.13 -4.77
C ALA A 53 -12.96 13.64 -5.09
N GLN A 54 -14.10 14.32 -5.08
CA GLN A 54 -14.17 15.76 -5.35
C GLN A 54 -13.88 16.64 -4.12
N PHE A 55 -13.72 16.06 -2.93
CA PHE A 55 -13.53 16.78 -1.67
C PHE A 55 -12.13 16.54 -1.10
N THR A 56 -11.48 17.60 -0.66
CA THR A 56 -10.20 17.54 0.06
C THR A 56 -10.42 17.26 1.55
N VAL A 57 -11.54 17.74 2.10
CA VAL A 57 -11.92 17.53 3.50
C VAL A 57 -13.35 17.02 3.56
N ILE A 58 -13.55 15.89 4.26
CA ILE A 58 -14.87 15.34 4.57
C ILE A 58 -14.91 15.03 6.07
N ALA A 59 -15.93 15.50 6.78
CA ALA A 59 -16.10 15.21 8.21
C ALA A 59 -17.55 14.87 8.58
N ALA A 60 -17.72 14.10 9.66
CA ALA A 60 -19.04 13.74 10.18
C ALA A 60 -19.60 14.75 11.19
N SER A 61 -18.74 15.17 12.11
CA SER A 61 -19.10 15.91 13.34
C SER A 61 -18.77 17.39 13.23
N SER A 62 -17.51 17.73 12.99
CA SER A 62 -17.07 19.12 12.86
C SER A 62 -15.75 19.23 12.12
N VAL A 63 -15.51 20.40 11.54
CA VAL A 63 -14.17 20.85 11.14
C VAL A 63 -13.88 22.14 11.90
N SER A 64 -12.76 22.17 12.61
CA SER A 64 -12.27 23.34 13.34
C SER A 64 -10.88 23.71 12.84
N ASN A 65 -10.67 24.99 12.55
CA ASN A 65 -9.37 25.53 12.17
C ASN A 65 -8.78 26.44 13.24
N THR A 66 -7.45 26.47 13.33
CA THR A 66 -6.68 27.43 14.15
C THR A 66 -5.44 27.86 13.37
N GLY A 67 -5.18 29.16 13.29
CA GLY A 67 -4.08 29.69 12.49
C GLY A 67 -4.40 29.69 11.00
N SER A 68 -3.45 30.14 10.18
CA SER A 68 -3.65 30.42 8.75
C SER A 68 -3.64 29.15 7.89
N THR A 69 -4.83 28.60 7.61
CA THR A 69 -4.98 27.39 6.77
C THR A 69 -5.49 27.72 5.37
N VAL A 70 -4.91 27.07 4.36
CA VAL A 70 -5.38 27.13 2.97
C VAL A 70 -5.85 25.74 2.53
N ILE A 71 -7.13 25.63 2.17
CA ILE A 71 -7.72 24.42 1.57
C ILE A 71 -7.85 24.62 0.07
N ASN A 72 -7.04 23.89 -0.70
CA ASN A 72 -7.06 23.87 -2.16
C ASN A 72 -8.07 22.86 -2.71
N GLY A 73 -9.34 22.99 -2.33
CA GLY A 73 -10.40 22.12 -2.82
C GLY A 73 -11.71 22.22 -2.03
N ASN A 74 -12.63 21.30 -2.28
CA ASN A 74 -13.96 21.32 -1.67
C ASN A 74 -13.93 20.74 -0.25
N LEU A 75 -14.85 21.20 0.59
CA LEU A 75 -15.06 20.71 1.96
C LEU A 75 -16.50 20.22 2.13
N ALA A 76 -16.68 19.06 2.76
CA ALA A 76 -17.98 18.52 3.11
C ALA A 76 -18.09 18.18 4.60
N ILE A 77 -19.23 18.51 5.21
CA ILE A 77 -19.59 18.05 6.56
C ILE A 77 -21.01 17.47 6.51
N SER A 78 -21.20 16.25 7.01
CA SER A 78 -22.53 15.63 7.15
C SER A 78 -22.47 14.43 8.11
N PRO A 79 -23.47 14.19 8.99
CA PRO A 79 -24.77 14.89 9.06
C PRO A 79 -24.73 16.22 9.81
N SER A 80 -23.64 16.55 10.49
CA SER A 80 -23.47 17.85 11.13
C SER A 80 -23.26 18.97 10.10
N ILE A 81 -23.20 20.20 10.60
CA ILE A 81 -22.89 21.42 9.84
C ILE A 81 -21.81 22.27 10.52
N SER A 82 -21.16 21.75 11.57
CA SER A 82 -20.25 22.54 12.41
C SER A 82 -18.91 22.81 11.70
N LEU A 83 -18.73 24.04 11.22
CA LEU A 83 -17.49 24.57 10.66
C LEU A 83 -17.08 25.80 11.47
N THR A 84 -15.92 25.74 12.13
CA THR A 84 -15.46 26.82 13.02
C THR A 84 -14.01 27.20 12.79
N GLY A 85 -13.64 28.42 13.17
CA GLY A 85 -12.24 28.86 13.16
C GLY A 85 -11.66 29.17 11.79
N PHE A 86 -12.48 29.20 10.73
CA PHE A 86 -12.11 29.74 9.42
C PHE A 86 -12.44 31.23 9.38
N ASN A 87 -11.43 32.07 9.63
CA ASN A 87 -11.52 33.53 9.52
C ASN A 87 -10.35 34.03 8.66
N PRO A 88 -10.47 35.13 7.92
CA PRO A 88 -9.34 35.69 7.18
C PRO A 88 -8.10 35.82 8.10
N PRO A 89 -6.91 35.37 7.67
CA PRO A 89 -6.49 35.06 6.30
C PRO A 89 -6.71 33.60 5.84
N ASP A 90 -7.52 32.80 6.54
CA ASP A 90 -7.85 31.43 6.12
C ASP A 90 -8.63 31.41 4.80
N VAL A 91 -8.37 30.42 3.95
CA VAL A 91 -9.00 30.33 2.64
C VAL A 91 -9.44 28.91 2.33
N ILE A 92 -10.67 28.77 1.83
CA ILE A 92 -11.17 27.57 1.15
C ILE A 92 -11.39 27.96 -0.31
N HIS A 93 -10.54 27.47 -1.21
CA HIS A 93 -10.64 27.78 -2.65
C HIS A 93 -11.79 27.05 -3.35
N GLY A 94 -12.28 25.96 -2.77
CA GLY A 94 -13.41 25.19 -3.30
C GLY A 94 -14.75 25.53 -2.65
N VAL A 95 -15.73 24.67 -2.93
CA VAL A 95 -17.10 24.79 -2.41
C VAL A 95 -17.23 24.06 -1.08
N THR A 96 -17.86 24.74 -0.12
CA THR A 96 -18.26 24.17 1.17
C THR A 96 -19.67 23.58 1.07
N LYS A 97 -19.84 22.31 1.47
CA LYS A 97 -21.12 21.59 1.52
C LYS A 97 -21.41 21.12 2.95
N LEU A 98 -22.41 21.70 3.60
CA LEU A 98 -22.76 21.40 5.00
C LEU A 98 -24.15 20.76 5.06
N GLY A 99 -24.27 19.56 5.64
CA GLY A 99 -25.53 18.88 5.96
C GLY A 99 -26.40 18.48 4.76
N ASN A 100 -25.92 18.63 3.53
CA ASN A 100 -26.74 18.39 2.33
C ASN A 100 -26.57 16.98 1.73
N GLY A 101 -27.39 16.67 0.73
CA GLY A 101 -27.39 15.35 0.07
C GLY A 101 -26.05 14.98 -0.59
N ILE A 102 -25.29 15.96 -1.09
CA ILE A 102 -23.97 15.73 -1.70
C ILE A 102 -22.95 15.34 -0.62
N ALA A 103 -22.90 16.10 0.49
CA ALA A 103 -22.04 15.80 1.62
C ALA A 103 -22.39 14.45 2.27
N LEU A 104 -23.69 14.12 2.35
CA LEU A 104 -24.16 12.83 2.83
C LEU A 104 -23.71 11.68 1.93
N GLN A 105 -23.80 11.84 0.61
CA GLN A 105 -23.35 10.80 -0.33
C GLN A 105 -21.82 10.61 -0.25
N ALA A 106 -21.06 11.70 -0.14
CA ALA A 106 -19.61 11.63 0.04
C ALA A 106 -19.23 10.83 1.30
N GLN A 107 -19.96 11.03 2.41
CA GLN A 107 -19.74 10.27 3.64
C GLN A 107 -20.03 8.76 3.50
N LYS A 108 -21.10 8.40 2.77
CA LYS A 108 -21.40 7.00 2.47
C LYS A 108 -20.32 6.35 1.61
N ASP A 109 -19.79 7.10 0.64
CA ASP A 109 -18.73 6.63 -0.26
C ASP A 109 -17.40 6.46 0.48
N VAL A 110 -17.01 7.41 1.35
CA VAL A 110 -15.84 7.28 2.25
C VAL A 110 -15.99 6.05 3.15
N THR A 111 -17.16 5.87 3.76
CA THR A 111 -17.43 4.71 4.63
C THR A 111 -17.28 3.39 3.86
N SER A 112 -17.78 3.34 2.63
CA SER A 112 -17.65 2.17 1.77
C SER A 112 -16.20 1.89 1.39
N ALA A 113 -15.45 2.93 1.02
CA ALA A 113 -14.02 2.82 0.71
C ALA A 113 -13.21 2.37 1.92
N TYR A 114 -13.49 2.91 3.11
CA TYR A 114 -12.86 2.48 4.37
C TYR A 114 -13.12 1.00 4.67
N ASN A 115 -14.37 0.55 4.58
CA ASN A 115 -14.73 -0.85 4.83
C ASN A 115 -14.04 -1.81 3.86
N TYR A 116 -13.91 -1.40 2.58
CA TYR A 116 -13.12 -2.15 1.60
C TYR A 116 -11.63 -2.19 1.97
N LEU A 117 -11.02 -1.03 2.23
CA LEU A 117 -9.58 -0.96 2.57
C LEU A 117 -9.24 -1.77 3.81
N LYS A 118 -10.15 -1.85 4.78
CA LYS A 118 -10.02 -2.65 5.99
C LYS A 118 -10.08 -4.16 5.72
N SER A 119 -10.73 -4.61 4.66
CA SER A 119 -10.86 -6.05 4.33
C SER A 119 -9.76 -6.56 3.41
N VAL A 120 -8.92 -5.69 2.84
CA VAL A 120 -7.83 -6.12 1.96
C VAL A 120 -6.84 -7.00 2.74
N PRO A 121 -6.47 -8.18 2.19
CA PRO A 121 -5.48 -9.06 2.83
C PRO A 121 -4.15 -8.35 3.07
N LEU A 122 -3.57 -8.55 4.26
CA LEU A 122 -2.30 -7.93 4.65
C LEU A 122 -1.10 -8.56 3.91
N THR A 123 -0.14 -7.72 3.55
CA THR A 123 1.20 -8.12 3.09
C THR A 123 2.13 -8.34 4.28
N ALA A 124 2.04 -7.47 5.30
CA ALA A 124 2.87 -7.57 6.50
C ALA A 124 2.14 -7.07 7.74
N GLN A 125 2.37 -7.77 8.87
CA GLN A 125 1.98 -7.33 10.19
C GLN A 125 3.10 -6.47 10.79
N MET A 126 2.78 -5.27 11.25
CA MET A 126 3.72 -4.25 11.71
C MET A 126 3.38 -3.69 13.09
N THR A 127 2.45 -4.32 13.84
CA THR A 127 2.16 -3.96 15.24
C THR A 127 3.45 -3.81 16.06
N GLY A 128 3.64 -2.65 16.69
CA GLY A 128 4.82 -2.33 17.50
C GLY A 128 6.04 -1.84 16.72
N VAL A 129 5.96 -1.75 15.38
CA VAL A 129 7.04 -1.24 14.54
C VAL A 129 6.84 0.25 14.25
N ASP A 130 7.82 1.06 14.61
CA ASP A 130 7.90 2.47 14.18
C ASP A 130 8.22 2.56 12.68
N LEU A 131 7.46 3.39 11.97
CA LEU A 131 7.62 3.66 10.54
C LEU A 131 8.81 4.59 10.24
N ALA A 132 9.32 5.31 11.24
CA ALA A 132 10.50 6.17 11.08
C ALA A 132 11.74 5.36 10.66
N GLY A 133 12.33 5.76 9.54
CA GLY A 133 13.48 5.11 8.92
C GLY A 133 13.14 3.86 8.09
N LYS A 134 11.86 3.52 7.94
CA LYS A 134 11.46 2.37 7.11
C LYS A 134 11.43 2.75 5.63
N THR A 135 11.81 1.78 4.79
CA THR A 135 11.57 1.82 3.35
C THR A 135 10.62 0.68 3.01
N LEU A 136 9.43 1.02 2.51
CA LEU A 136 8.36 0.08 2.22
C LEU A 136 8.12 0.02 0.71
N GLY A 137 7.92 -1.20 0.20
CA GLY A 137 7.40 -1.42 -1.16
C GLY A 137 5.88 -1.33 -1.19
N PRO A 138 5.25 -1.40 -2.38
CA PRO A 138 3.80 -1.52 -2.47
C PRO A 138 3.28 -2.71 -1.67
N GLY A 139 2.19 -2.52 -0.92
CA GLY A 139 1.66 -3.55 -0.04
C GLY A 139 0.63 -3.05 0.96
N VAL A 140 0.09 -4.00 1.73
CA VAL A 140 -0.86 -3.75 2.83
C VAL A 140 -0.17 -4.02 4.17
N TYR A 141 -0.03 -2.96 4.97
CA TYR A 141 0.67 -2.96 6.24
C TYR A 141 -0.33 -2.82 7.38
N LYS A 142 -0.44 -3.85 8.21
CA LYS A 142 -1.40 -3.89 9.31
C LYS A 142 -0.73 -3.50 10.63
N PHE A 143 -1.47 -2.78 11.47
CA PHE A 143 -1.17 -2.48 12.85
C PHE A 143 -2.42 -2.75 13.68
N ASP A 144 -2.33 -3.61 14.69
CA ASP A 144 -3.45 -3.89 15.61
C ASP A 144 -3.64 -2.77 16.64
N SER A 145 -2.59 -1.96 16.84
CA SER A 145 -2.56 -0.82 17.75
C SER A 145 -2.15 0.46 17.00
N THR A 146 -1.75 1.48 17.75
CA THR A 146 -1.22 2.75 17.21
C THR A 146 -0.03 2.48 16.29
N ALA A 147 -0.03 3.12 15.13
CA ALA A 147 1.14 3.24 14.26
C ALA A 147 1.73 4.64 14.39
N GLY A 148 3.02 4.78 14.11
CA GLY A 148 3.65 6.10 14.22
C GLY A 148 4.88 6.28 13.36
N ILE A 149 5.16 7.53 13.02
CA ILE A 149 6.47 8.06 12.64
C ILE A 149 6.96 8.86 13.85
N ASP A 150 7.34 8.15 14.90
CA ASP A 150 7.43 8.69 16.27
C ASP A 150 8.83 9.18 16.66
N LYS A 151 9.80 9.08 15.74
CA LYS A 151 11.11 9.73 15.90
C LYS A 151 11.06 11.15 15.38
N SER A 152 11.67 12.07 16.11
CA SER A 152 11.92 13.44 15.64
C SER A 152 12.64 13.40 14.29
N ALA A 153 12.14 14.13 13.30
CA ALA A 153 12.61 14.09 11.91
C ALA A 153 12.63 12.69 11.27
N GLY A 154 11.73 11.80 11.71
CA GLY A 154 11.57 10.47 11.14
C GLY A 154 11.06 10.50 9.71
N ILE A 155 11.69 9.75 8.81
CA ILE A 155 11.28 9.65 7.40
C ILE A 155 10.74 8.23 7.16
N LEU A 156 9.50 8.12 6.70
CA LEU A 156 8.98 6.90 6.08
C LEU A 156 9.20 7.00 4.56
N THR A 157 9.92 6.05 3.96
CA THR A 157 10.14 6.01 2.51
C THR A 157 9.21 4.99 1.85
N LEU A 158 8.40 5.43 0.89
CA LEU A 158 7.63 4.57 -0.01
C LEU A 158 8.40 4.42 -1.32
N ASN A 159 8.79 3.19 -1.65
CA ASN A 159 9.69 2.88 -2.75
C ASN A 159 9.02 1.96 -3.77
N GLY A 160 8.85 2.45 -5.00
CA GLY A 160 8.29 1.69 -6.11
C GLY A 160 6.90 2.15 -6.52
N ALA A 161 6.54 1.94 -7.78
CA ALA A 161 5.19 2.19 -8.25
C ALA A 161 4.23 1.13 -7.72
N GLY A 162 3.13 1.55 -7.11
CA GLY A 162 2.06 0.66 -6.65
C GLY A 162 1.24 1.23 -5.51
N THR A 163 0.40 0.38 -4.94
CA THR A 163 -0.54 0.74 -3.89
C THR A 163 0.05 0.48 -2.51
N TYR A 164 -0.14 1.44 -1.60
CA TYR A 164 0.25 1.35 -0.20
C TYR A 164 -0.99 1.51 0.68
N ILE A 165 -1.32 0.49 1.47
CA ILE A 165 -2.45 0.53 2.41
C ILE A 165 -1.91 0.37 3.82
N PHE A 166 -2.19 1.33 4.69
CA PHE A 166 -1.88 1.25 6.12
C PHE A 166 -3.18 1.01 6.90
N GLN A 167 -3.38 -0.22 7.37
CA GLN A 167 -4.53 -0.61 8.18
C GLN A 167 -4.17 -0.45 9.66
N ILE A 168 -4.66 0.61 10.30
CA ILE A 168 -4.29 0.95 11.67
C ILE A 168 -5.49 0.74 12.59
N GLY A 169 -5.31 -0.07 13.64
CA GLY A 169 -6.38 -0.41 14.58
C GLY A 169 -6.75 0.72 15.54
N SER A 170 -5.88 1.73 15.68
CA SER A 170 -6.07 2.90 16.54
C SER A 170 -5.57 4.18 15.84
N ALA A 171 -4.77 5.01 16.50
CA ALA A 171 -4.26 6.27 15.96
C ALA A 171 -3.04 6.07 15.04
N LEU A 172 -2.87 6.99 14.09
CA LEU A 172 -1.60 7.28 13.42
C LEU A 172 -0.97 8.49 14.10
N LYS A 173 0.27 8.37 14.56
CA LYS A 173 1.03 9.47 15.18
C LYS A 173 2.21 9.88 14.33
N THR A 174 2.51 11.17 14.33
CA THR A 174 3.65 11.74 13.61
C THR A 174 4.33 12.74 14.50
N SER A 175 5.63 12.60 14.68
CA SER A 175 6.44 13.63 15.35
C SER A 175 6.61 14.87 14.48
N ALA A 176 6.95 15.99 15.11
CA ALA A 176 7.31 17.21 14.41
C ALA A 176 8.42 16.93 13.39
N ASN A 177 8.30 17.54 12.21
CA ASN A 177 9.23 17.41 11.08
C ASN A 177 9.36 15.99 10.51
N SER A 178 8.42 15.09 10.77
CA SER A 178 8.37 13.80 10.08
C SER A 178 7.98 13.97 8.60
N GLU A 179 8.45 13.06 7.75
CA GLU A 179 8.24 13.09 6.30
C GLU A 179 7.79 11.72 5.79
N ILE A 180 6.89 11.72 4.80
CA ILE A 180 6.67 10.56 3.93
C ILE A 180 7.34 10.86 2.59
N ARG A 181 8.41 10.14 2.29
CA ARG A 181 9.19 10.30 1.07
C ARG A 181 8.79 9.27 0.03
N MET A 182 8.44 9.72 -1.17
CA MET A 182 8.08 8.85 -2.28
C MET A 182 9.22 8.79 -3.29
N ILE A 183 9.70 7.58 -3.60
CA ILE A 183 10.80 7.36 -4.55
C ILE A 183 10.44 6.27 -5.57
N ASN A 184 11.19 6.24 -6.67
CA ASN A 184 11.13 5.19 -7.69
C ASN A 184 9.71 4.91 -8.22
N GLY A 185 8.92 5.96 -8.42
CA GLY A 185 7.59 5.88 -9.01
C GLY A 185 6.44 5.74 -8.03
N ALA A 186 6.69 5.78 -6.71
CA ALA A 186 5.63 5.98 -5.72
C ALA A 186 4.96 7.36 -5.92
N LYS A 187 3.63 7.43 -5.75
CA LYS A 187 2.85 8.65 -5.97
C LYS A 187 1.79 8.84 -4.88
N ALA A 188 1.56 10.09 -4.50
CA ALA A 188 0.31 10.49 -3.85
C ALA A 188 -0.76 10.59 -4.95
N GLY A 189 -1.95 10.09 -4.64
CA GLY A 189 -3.11 10.17 -5.54
C GLY A 189 -3.62 11.59 -5.73
#